data_AF-A0A0G1UVD5-F1
#
_entry.id   AF-A0A0G1UVD5-F1
#
_cell.length_a   1.000
_cell.length_b   1.000
_cell.length_c   1.000
_cell.angle_alpha   90.00
_cell.angle_beta   90.00
_cell.angle_gamma   90.00
#
_symmetry.space_group_name_H-M   'P 1'
#
loop_
_entity.id
_entity.type
_entity.pdbx_description
1 polymer ?
#
loop_
_entity_poly.entity_id
_entity_poly.type
_entity_poly.pdbx_seq_one_letter_code
_entity_poly.pdbx_strand_id
1 'polypeptide(L)'
;MGEPKEHFDFVIKNTQDEAYPAALAITNHGHMSSFDRAYLYARDLKKKGVSFKYLPGCELYVHPDLNDWRRLRTAQEEGKEEAQHGSTVENEEETKSGKHYNPIKRRHHLVVLAKSSKGLQGLFSTVSRGYLEGFYRFPRVDYAMLKEHKGELVASTACIGGALAFDLFENFQGTDFWDLVPSLVDDDALRASIRMKMEGTVDRLVDTFGPENFFLELQFNRLPAQHLVNRMLIELHRSTGVPLIATADSHYYNPDVWRERAIYKAIGWLNFKEYDPSHLPQSISDLDDEPYPKNAAQMWEWYSHRMRVRPKKQKEDIDFNFYDDTLVRDAIERTHDIAFDLIGDVQPDLSVKLPSCGISKGTSPDDVLKEMCVAGLKRLGLQNNVQYGERLEYELSVISEKEFAGYFILMKTIIDIAAERMLIGPGRGSAAGSLVNYVLGITQVDPLKYGLIFERFINPLRCLDPQLFVKTDVGPITLQNVNIGQSIMGRDGSVDVLAKRVETHRRLCKLVVGGRQIVCSPEHRWTVKREGKELEIMTKDLLLTDLLITK
;
A
#
# COMPACT_ATOMS: atom_id res chain seq x y z
N MET A 1 4.65 -13.90 -1.26
CA MET A 1 3.60 -12.96 -0.83
C MET A 1 2.66 -12.62 -1.99
N GLY A 2 3.21 -12.23 -3.15
CA GLY A 2 2.48 -12.09 -4.41
C GLY A 2 2.15 -10.63 -4.78
N GLU A 3 2.08 -10.33 -6.07
CA GLU A 3 1.64 -9.05 -6.62
C GLU A 3 0.10 -9.02 -6.72
N PRO A 4 -0.55 -7.82 -6.78
CA PRO A 4 -2.02 -7.71 -6.83
C PRO A 4 -2.70 -8.61 -7.85
N LYS A 5 -2.06 -8.82 -9.01
CA LYS A 5 -2.54 -9.74 -10.06
C LYS A 5 -2.79 -11.15 -9.54
N GLU A 6 -1.84 -11.72 -8.79
CA GLU A 6 -1.93 -13.11 -8.30
C GLU A 6 -3.07 -13.27 -7.28
N HIS A 7 -3.25 -12.27 -6.42
CA HIS A 7 -4.37 -12.21 -5.49
C HIS A 7 -5.72 -12.13 -6.21
N PHE A 8 -5.83 -11.26 -7.23
CA PHE A 8 -7.08 -11.11 -7.97
C PHE A 8 -7.43 -12.37 -8.76
N ASP A 9 -6.45 -12.94 -9.48
CA ASP A 9 -6.64 -14.18 -10.23
C ASP A 9 -7.08 -15.33 -9.33
N PHE A 10 -6.47 -15.44 -8.14
CA PHE A 10 -6.86 -16.45 -7.16
C PHE A 10 -8.29 -16.24 -6.67
N VAL A 11 -8.65 -15.03 -6.23
CA VAL A 11 -10.01 -14.74 -5.71
C VAL A 11 -11.07 -14.98 -6.78
N ILE A 12 -10.84 -14.52 -8.02
CA ILE A 12 -11.75 -14.75 -9.14
C ILE A 12 -11.94 -16.26 -9.39
N LYS A 13 -10.86 -17.04 -9.36
CA LYS A 13 -10.94 -18.50 -9.53
C LYS A 13 -11.58 -19.21 -8.33
N ASN A 14 -11.36 -18.70 -7.13
CA ASN A 14 -11.83 -19.28 -5.87
C ASN A 14 -13.31 -18.98 -5.63
N THR A 15 -13.85 -17.93 -6.25
CA THR A 15 -15.29 -17.65 -6.33
C THR A 15 -15.88 -18.46 -7.48
N GLN A 16 -16.46 -19.62 -7.16
CA GLN A 16 -16.94 -20.61 -8.13
C GLN A 16 -18.38 -20.33 -8.63
N ASP A 17 -19.01 -19.24 -8.17
CA ASP A 17 -20.42 -18.95 -8.42
C ASP A 17 -20.56 -17.68 -9.26
N GLU A 18 -21.09 -17.82 -10.48
CA GLU A 18 -21.33 -16.70 -11.39
C GLU A 18 -22.41 -15.73 -10.87
N ALA A 19 -23.29 -16.18 -9.96
CA ALA A 19 -24.32 -15.33 -9.35
C ALA A 19 -23.74 -14.35 -8.32
N TYR A 20 -22.57 -14.64 -7.76
CA TYR A 20 -21.93 -13.82 -6.72
C TYR A 20 -20.57 -13.31 -7.20
N PRO A 21 -20.49 -12.06 -7.70
CA PRO A 21 -19.25 -11.51 -8.23
C PRO A 21 -18.13 -11.50 -7.19
N ALA A 22 -16.89 -11.72 -7.65
CA ALA A 22 -15.72 -11.67 -6.80
C ALA A 22 -15.36 -10.21 -6.42
N ALA A 23 -14.94 -9.99 -5.18
CA ALA A 23 -14.36 -8.72 -4.75
C ALA A 23 -13.14 -8.95 -3.86
N LEU A 24 -12.18 -8.03 -3.89
CA LEU A 24 -11.05 -8.05 -2.97
C LEU A 24 -10.63 -6.62 -2.57
N ALA A 25 -10.46 -6.43 -1.26
CA ALA A 25 -9.78 -5.27 -0.71
C ALA A 25 -8.28 -5.52 -0.60
N ILE A 26 -7.46 -4.55 -1.02
CA ILE A 26 -6.03 -4.56 -0.70
C ILE A 26 -5.79 -3.56 0.42
N THR A 27 -5.33 -4.06 1.57
CA THR A 27 -5.18 -3.30 2.82
C THR A 27 -3.76 -3.49 3.37
N ASN A 28 -2.74 -3.05 2.63
CA ASN A 28 -1.36 -3.21 3.12
C ASN A 28 -1.12 -2.36 4.38
N HIS A 29 -0.16 -2.78 5.21
CA HIS A 29 0.21 -2.08 6.43
C HIS A 29 0.78 -0.67 6.16
N GLY A 30 0.00 0.35 6.51
CA GLY A 30 0.42 1.75 6.54
C GLY A 30 0.77 2.37 5.18
N HIS A 31 0.51 1.69 4.06
CA HIS A 31 0.82 2.22 2.73
C HIS A 31 -0.09 1.70 1.61
N MET A 32 -0.17 2.44 0.51
CA MET A 32 -0.95 2.05 -0.69
C MET A 32 -0.07 1.89 -1.94
N SER A 33 1.19 1.49 -1.78
CA SER A 33 2.19 1.39 -2.86
C SER A 33 1.88 0.39 -3.98
N SER A 34 0.91 -0.51 -3.79
CA SER A 34 0.43 -1.44 -4.81
C SER A 34 -0.84 -0.98 -5.52
N PHE A 35 -1.37 0.20 -5.18
CA PHE A 35 -2.65 0.70 -5.68
C PHE A 35 -2.68 0.83 -7.20
N ASP A 36 -1.62 1.39 -7.81
CA ASP A 36 -1.53 1.63 -9.25
C ASP A 36 -1.64 0.31 -10.04
N ARG A 37 -0.88 -0.70 -9.63
CA ARG A 37 -0.88 -2.04 -10.26
C ARG A 37 -2.22 -2.74 -10.09
N ALA A 38 -2.79 -2.67 -8.88
CA ALA A 38 -4.09 -3.24 -8.58
C ALA A 38 -5.20 -2.58 -9.42
N TYR A 39 -5.22 -1.25 -9.47
CA TYR A 39 -6.19 -0.47 -10.23
C TYR A 39 -6.10 -0.76 -11.73
N LEU A 40 -4.90 -0.72 -12.31
CA LEU A 40 -4.69 -0.99 -13.73
C LEU A 40 -5.14 -2.40 -14.11
N TYR A 41 -4.84 -3.40 -13.27
CA TYR A 41 -5.25 -4.77 -13.54
C TYR A 41 -6.76 -4.96 -13.40
N ALA A 42 -7.39 -4.40 -12.36
CA ALA A 42 -8.85 -4.42 -12.19
C ALA A 42 -9.57 -3.75 -13.37
N ARG A 43 -9.03 -2.63 -13.87
CA ARG A 43 -9.54 -1.95 -15.06
C ARG A 43 -9.47 -2.84 -16.30
N ASP A 44 -8.36 -3.54 -16.50
CA ASP A 44 -8.18 -4.45 -17.63
C ASP A 44 -9.10 -5.68 -17.54
N LEU A 45 -9.35 -6.19 -16.33
CA LEU A 45 -10.36 -7.23 -16.07
C LEU A 45 -11.76 -6.74 -16.42
N LYS A 46 -12.14 -5.53 -15.99
CA LYS A 46 -13.44 -4.89 -16.33
C LYS A 46 -13.61 -4.75 -17.85
N LYS A 47 -12.57 -4.33 -18.58
CA LYS A 47 -12.58 -4.26 -20.06
C LYS A 47 -12.78 -5.62 -20.73
N LYS A 48 -12.31 -6.71 -20.11
CA LYS A 48 -12.51 -8.08 -20.58
C LYS A 48 -13.86 -8.67 -20.18
N GLY A 49 -14.71 -7.91 -19.48
CA GLY A 49 -16.01 -8.38 -18.98
C GLY A 49 -15.91 -9.35 -17.80
N VAL A 50 -14.75 -9.41 -17.12
CA VAL A 50 -14.60 -10.26 -15.93
C VAL A 50 -15.31 -9.63 -14.75
N SER A 51 -16.16 -10.42 -14.09
CA SER A 51 -16.95 -10.00 -12.93
C SER A 51 -16.08 -9.94 -11.67
N PHE A 52 -15.43 -8.79 -11.45
CA PHE A 52 -14.55 -8.56 -10.31
C PHE A 52 -14.58 -7.10 -9.85
N LYS A 53 -14.63 -6.88 -8.53
CA LYS A 53 -14.57 -5.54 -7.90
C LYS A 53 -13.34 -5.39 -7.01
N TYR A 54 -12.49 -4.42 -7.36
CA TYR A 54 -11.36 -4.01 -6.52
C TYR A 54 -11.81 -2.95 -5.51
N LEU A 55 -11.46 -3.15 -4.23
CA LEU A 55 -11.74 -2.21 -3.14
C LEU A 55 -10.40 -1.60 -2.65
N PRO A 56 -10.11 -0.32 -2.94
CA PRO A 56 -8.90 0.33 -2.45
C PRO A 56 -8.93 0.53 -0.93
N GLY A 57 -7.89 0.10 -0.23
CA GLY A 57 -7.81 0.25 1.22
C GLY A 57 -6.39 0.33 1.75
N CYS A 58 -6.30 0.42 3.08
CA CYS A 58 -5.06 0.44 3.83
C CYS A 58 -5.34 -0.09 5.24
N GLU A 59 -4.44 -0.91 5.78
CA GLU A 59 -4.45 -1.22 7.21
C GLU A 59 -3.56 -0.20 7.91
N LEU A 60 -4.19 0.82 8.49
CA LEU A 60 -3.50 1.96 9.07
C LEU A 60 -2.94 1.64 10.46
N TYR A 61 -1.82 2.25 10.78
CA TYR A 61 -1.33 2.36 12.15
C TYR A 61 -1.96 3.57 12.81
N VAL A 62 -2.78 3.38 13.83
CA VAL A 62 -3.54 4.45 14.47
C VAL A 62 -3.02 4.72 15.87
N HIS A 63 -2.76 5.99 16.16
CA HIS A 63 -2.60 6.50 17.52
C HIS A 63 -3.85 7.32 17.87
N PRO A 64 -4.36 7.30 19.12
CA PRO A 64 -5.57 8.07 19.45
C PRO A 64 -5.48 9.58 19.17
N ASP A 65 -4.32 10.17 19.42
CA ASP A 65 -4.03 11.59 19.19
C ASP A 65 -2.53 11.78 18.91
N LEU A 66 -2.15 12.24 17.72
CA LEU A 66 -0.74 12.44 17.39
C LEU A 66 -0.11 13.63 18.10
N ASN A 67 -0.89 14.63 18.56
CA ASN A 67 -0.34 15.74 19.34
C ASN A 67 0.09 15.26 20.73
N ASP A 68 -0.72 14.43 21.38
CA ASP A 68 -0.35 13.79 22.64
C ASP A 68 0.88 12.89 22.47
N TRP A 69 0.89 12.07 21.41
CA TRP A 69 2.05 11.23 21.09
C TRP A 69 3.33 12.05 20.91
N ARG A 70 3.28 13.16 20.15
CA ARG A 70 4.44 14.05 19.95
C ARG A 70 4.93 14.63 21.27
N ARG A 71 4.02 15.08 22.13
CA ARG A 71 4.36 15.58 23.48
C ARG A 71 5.09 14.53 24.32
N LEU A 72 4.57 13.29 24.35
CA LEU A 72 5.19 12.18 25.07
C LEU A 72 6.57 11.81 24.51
N ARG A 73 6.70 11.84 23.18
CA ARG A 73 7.96 11.57 22.49
C ARG A 73 9.02 12.62 22.82
N THR A 74 8.70 13.91 22.69
CA THR A 74 9.64 15.01 22.99
C THR A 74 10.14 14.91 24.43
N ALA A 75 9.24 14.65 25.39
CA ALA A 75 9.60 14.44 26.79
C ALA A 75 10.53 13.23 27.02
N GLN A 76 10.48 12.20 26.16
CA GLN A 76 11.38 11.05 26.22
C GLN A 76 12.75 11.32 25.55
N GLU A 77 12.75 12.07 24.45
CA GLU A 77 13.96 12.42 23.68
C GLU A 77 14.86 13.42 24.42
N GLU A 78 14.29 14.29 25.26
CA GLU A 78 15.05 15.14 26.20
C GLU A 78 15.89 14.33 27.21
N GLY A 79 15.77 12.98 27.21
CA GLY A 79 16.55 12.07 28.05
C GLY A 79 17.51 11.09 27.34
N LYS A 80 17.53 10.95 25.99
CA LYS A 80 18.44 10.01 25.27
C LYS A 80 18.70 10.37 23.78
N GLU A 81 19.92 10.08 23.31
CA GLU A 81 20.38 10.23 21.90
C GLU A 81 19.72 9.26 20.90
N GLU A 82 19.65 9.72 19.63
CA GLU A 82 18.93 9.15 18.49
C GLU A 82 19.29 7.70 18.11
N ALA A 83 18.29 6.93 17.68
CA ALA A 83 18.47 5.61 17.06
C ALA A 83 18.34 5.70 15.52
N GLN A 84 19.18 4.91 14.82
CA GLN A 84 19.30 4.83 13.36
C GLN A 84 17.99 4.49 12.63
N HIS A 85 17.76 5.18 11.51
CA HIS A 85 16.70 4.89 10.54
C HIS A 85 17.07 3.73 9.62
N GLY A 86 16.27 2.65 9.65
CA GLY A 86 16.32 1.55 8.71
C GLY A 86 14.90 1.17 8.24
N SER A 87 14.80 0.50 7.08
CA SER A 87 13.54 -0.03 6.57
C SER A 87 12.93 -0.99 7.59
N THR A 88 11.76 -0.65 8.14
CA THR A 88 11.06 -1.52 9.08
C THR A 88 10.03 -2.35 8.33
N VAL A 89 10.15 -3.67 8.44
CA VAL A 89 9.09 -4.62 8.07
C VAL A 89 8.21 -4.83 9.31
N GLU A 90 6.89 -4.91 9.11
CA GLU A 90 5.93 -5.23 10.17
C GLU A 90 6.25 -6.60 10.79
N ASN A 91 6.09 -6.69 12.11
CA ASN A 91 6.36 -7.91 12.86
C ASN A 91 5.09 -8.33 13.60
N GLU A 92 4.35 -9.25 13.01
CA GLU A 92 3.18 -9.89 13.62
C GLU A 92 3.45 -10.47 15.02
N GLU A 93 4.68 -10.94 15.30
CA GLU A 93 5.01 -11.51 16.62
C GLU A 93 5.16 -10.44 17.71
N GLU A 94 5.53 -9.20 17.34
CA GLU A 94 5.52 -8.08 18.28
C GLU A 94 4.09 -7.89 18.79
N THR A 95 3.09 -7.95 17.91
CA THR A 95 1.64 -7.93 18.19
C THR A 95 1.20 -9.08 19.11
N LYS A 96 1.94 -10.19 19.15
CA LYS A 96 1.69 -11.33 20.05
C LYS A 96 2.45 -11.22 21.40
N SER A 97 3.29 -10.20 21.61
CA SER A 97 4.13 -10.06 22.81
C SER A 97 3.51 -9.17 23.90
N GLY A 98 3.56 -9.56 25.18
CA GLY A 98 2.96 -8.79 26.30
C GLY A 98 3.56 -7.40 26.60
N LYS A 99 4.41 -6.83 25.74
CA LYS A 99 5.10 -5.54 25.94
C LYS A 99 4.35 -4.33 25.32
N HIS A 100 3.03 -4.45 25.14
CA HIS A 100 2.18 -3.57 24.31
C HIS A 100 1.86 -2.18 24.85
N TYR A 101 2.25 -1.86 26.08
CA TYR A 101 1.66 -0.72 26.80
C TYR A 101 2.49 0.57 26.74
N ASN A 102 3.59 0.60 25.98
CA ASN A 102 4.36 1.83 25.82
C ASN A 102 3.60 2.82 24.91
N PRO A 103 3.14 3.98 25.42
CA PRO A 103 2.33 4.92 24.63
C PRO A 103 3.08 5.50 23.43
N ILE A 104 4.41 5.58 23.48
CA ILE A 104 5.23 6.13 22.39
C ILE A 104 5.39 5.12 21.25
N LYS A 105 5.41 3.82 21.58
CA LYS A 105 5.48 2.72 20.60
C LYS A 105 4.10 2.22 20.15
N ARG A 106 3.03 2.70 20.80
CA ARG A 106 1.65 2.34 20.51
C ARG A 106 1.31 2.62 19.05
N ARG A 107 0.75 1.60 18.40
CA ARG A 107 0.20 1.64 17.05
C ARG A 107 -0.89 0.58 17.01
N HIS A 108 -2.13 0.97 16.77
CA HIS A 108 -3.22 0.02 16.60
C HIS A 108 -3.50 -0.18 15.13
N HIS A 109 -3.79 -1.41 14.72
CA HIS A 109 -4.23 -1.67 13.36
C HIS A 109 -5.68 -1.20 13.19
N LEU A 110 -5.98 -0.65 12.02
CA LEU A 110 -7.34 -0.28 11.63
C LEU A 110 -7.48 -0.48 10.12
N VAL A 111 -8.39 -1.33 9.70
CA VAL A 111 -8.68 -1.53 8.27
C VAL A 111 -9.56 -0.38 7.80
N VAL A 112 -9.12 0.34 6.77
CA VAL A 112 -9.86 1.45 6.18
C VAL A 112 -9.92 1.29 4.66
N LEU A 113 -11.14 1.33 4.12
CA LEU A 113 -11.45 1.25 2.69
C LEU A 113 -12.01 2.58 2.20
N ALA A 114 -11.67 2.94 0.96
CA ALA A 114 -12.30 4.08 0.30
C ALA A 114 -13.73 3.72 -0.11
N LYS A 115 -14.73 4.49 0.36
CA LYS A 115 -16.14 4.31 -0.04
C LYS A 115 -16.43 4.94 -1.40
N SER A 116 -15.73 6.03 -1.72
CA SER A 116 -15.91 6.85 -2.93
C SER A 116 -14.57 7.31 -3.49
N SER A 117 -14.56 7.87 -4.70
CA SER A 117 -13.36 8.51 -5.27
C SER A 117 -12.82 9.67 -4.41
N LYS A 118 -13.70 10.40 -3.72
CA LYS A 118 -13.32 11.43 -2.76
C LYS A 118 -12.68 10.80 -1.51
N GLY A 119 -13.25 9.70 -1.03
CA GLY A 119 -12.67 8.89 0.04
C GLY A 119 -11.28 8.36 -0.30
N LEU A 120 -11.06 7.95 -1.55
CA LEU A 120 -9.74 7.51 -2.02
C LEU A 120 -8.70 8.64 -1.96
N GLN A 121 -9.04 9.85 -2.42
CA GLN A 121 -8.16 11.02 -2.30
C GLN A 121 -7.87 11.35 -0.84
N GLY A 122 -8.88 11.29 0.03
CA GLY A 122 -8.73 11.45 1.47
C GLY A 122 -7.77 10.42 2.07
N LEU A 123 -7.97 9.14 1.75
CA LEU A 123 -7.12 8.05 2.23
C LEU A 123 -5.66 8.20 1.76
N PHE A 124 -5.41 8.61 0.51
CA PHE A 124 -4.06 8.94 0.05
C PHE A 124 -3.42 10.07 0.86
N SER A 125 -4.18 11.13 1.14
CA SER A 125 -3.74 12.23 2.00
C SER A 125 -3.41 11.74 3.42
N THR A 126 -4.32 10.97 4.04
CA THR A 126 -4.13 10.42 5.39
C THR A 126 -2.89 9.53 5.48
N VAL A 127 -2.68 8.62 4.53
CA VAL A 127 -1.47 7.77 4.48
C VAL A 127 -0.21 8.62 4.33
N SER A 128 -0.24 9.63 3.45
CA SER A 128 0.91 10.52 3.22
C SER A 128 1.26 11.32 4.48
N ARG A 129 0.25 11.88 5.14
CA ARG A 129 0.39 12.59 6.43
C ARG A 129 0.88 11.67 7.53
N GLY A 130 0.54 10.38 7.52
CA GLY A 130 1.09 9.41 8.45
C GLY A 130 2.62 9.26 8.34
N TYR A 131 3.17 9.35 7.13
CA TYR A 131 4.62 9.39 6.90
C TYR A 131 5.26 10.75 7.23
N LEU A 132 4.55 11.85 7.02
CA LEU A 132 5.10 13.20 7.24
C LEU A 132 5.01 13.68 8.68
N GLU A 133 3.88 13.41 9.36
CA GLU A 133 3.53 13.99 10.66
C GLU A 133 3.58 12.95 11.80
N GLY A 134 3.36 11.68 11.49
CA GLY A 134 3.19 10.60 12.47
C GLY A 134 4.23 9.49 12.39
N PHE A 135 5.32 9.68 11.64
CA PHE A 135 6.33 8.64 11.47
C PHE A 135 7.27 8.53 12.68
N TYR A 136 7.53 7.30 13.10
CA TYR A 136 8.59 6.96 14.06
C TYR A 136 9.31 5.71 13.56
N ARG A 137 8.70 4.54 13.81
CA ARG A 137 9.06 3.29 13.14
C ARG A 137 8.03 2.89 12.08
N PHE A 138 6.80 3.37 12.25
CA PHE A 138 5.64 3.13 11.40
C PHE A 138 4.90 4.45 11.14
N PRO A 139 4.28 4.64 9.96
CA PRO A 139 3.53 5.86 9.61
C PRO A 139 2.19 5.88 10.35
N ARG A 140 2.13 6.51 11.53
CA ARG A 140 0.89 6.56 12.31
C ARG A 140 0.00 7.70 11.87
N VAL A 141 -1.30 7.47 11.93
CA VAL A 141 -2.35 8.48 11.76
C VAL A 141 -3.15 8.60 13.05
N ASP A 142 -4.03 9.58 13.17
CA ASP A 142 -4.99 9.65 14.27
C ASP A 142 -6.44 9.75 13.81
N TYR A 143 -7.36 9.66 14.78
CA TYR A 143 -8.79 9.74 14.51
C TYR A 143 -9.23 11.12 13.99
N ALA A 144 -8.52 12.20 14.32
CA ALA A 144 -8.84 13.53 13.82
C ALA A 144 -8.60 13.60 12.30
N MET A 145 -7.46 13.08 11.82
CA MET A 145 -7.17 12.96 10.38
C MET A 145 -8.23 12.14 9.65
N LEU A 146 -8.65 11.01 10.22
CA LEU A 146 -9.65 10.13 9.60
C LEU A 146 -11.04 10.79 9.56
N LYS A 147 -11.39 11.54 10.61
CA LYS A 147 -12.69 12.24 10.73
C LYS A 147 -12.85 13.36 9.69
N GLU A 148 -11.77 13.92 9.15
CA GLU A 148 -11.80 14.87 8.01
C GLU A 148 -12.50 14.26 6.78
N HIS A 149 -12.56 12.94 6.68
CA HIS A 149 -13.15 12.18 5.58
C HIS A 149 -14.38 11.35 6.03
N LYS A 150 -15.04 11.76 7.12
CA LYS A 150 -16.23 11.09 7.66
C LYS A 150 -17.31 10.90 6.57
N GLY A 151 -17.84 9.68 6.49
CA GLY A 151 -18.84 9.30 5.48
C GLY A 151 -18.28 8.89 4.11
N GLU A 152 -16.99 9.14 3.85
CA GLU A 152 -16.30 8.77 2.60
C GLU A 152 -15.38 7.55 2.76
N LEU A 153 -15.20 7.08 4.00
CA LEU A 153 -14.38 5.93 4.36
C LEU A 153 -15.24 4.88 5.07
N VAL A 154 -14.96 3.61 4.80
CA VAL A 154 -15.50 2.46 5.54
C VAL A 154 -14.37 1.86 6.37
N ALA A 155 -14.63 1.51 7.63
CA ALA A 155 -13.59 0.98 8.51
C ALA A 155 -14.06 -0.21 9.34
N SER A 156 -13.09 -1.03 9.75
CA SER A 156 -13.31 -2.14 10.66
C SER A 156 -12.17 -2.30 11.65
N THR A 157 -12.44 -2.99 12.76
CA THR A 157 -11.56 -3.04 13.95
C THR A 157 -10.22 -3.76 13.75
N ALA A 158 -9.97 -4.32 12.56
CA ALA A 158 -8.79 -5.08 12.19
C ALA A 158 -8.57 -6.34 13.05
N CYS A 159 -7.36 -6.89 13.00
CA CYS A 159 -6.93 -8.09 13.70
C CYS A 159 -6.66 -7.85 15.20
N ILE A 160 -6.03 -8.82 15.88
CA ILE A 160 -5.57 -8.72 17.28
C ILE A 160 -4.59 -7.56 17.56
N GLY A 161 -4.06 -6.89 16.52
CA GLY A 161 -3.30 -5.65 16.64
C GLY A 161 -4.15 -4.38 16.77
N GLY A 162 -5.48 -4.50 16.67
CA GLY A 162 -6.41 -3.38 16.75
C GLY A 162 -6.59 -2.79 18.16
N ALA A 163 -7.27 -1.65 18.23
CA ALA A 163 -7.48 -0.91 19.48
C ALA A 163 -8.38 -1.69 20.47
N LEU A 164 -9.40 -2.38 19.98
CA LEU A 164 -10.31 -3.16 20.84
C LEU A 164 -9.62 -4.39 21.45
N ALA A 165 -8.78 -5.08 20.67
CA ALA A 165 -7.98 -6.19 21.20
C ALA A 165 -7.01 -5.68 22.28
N PHE A 166 -6.41 -4.50 22.09
CA PHE A 166 -5.59 -3.86 23.10
C PHE A 166 -6.37 -3.54 24.38
N ASP A 167 -7.55 -2.91 24.25
CA ASP A 167 -8.42 -2.55 25.39
C ASP A 167 -8.84 -3.79 26.19
N LEU A 168 -8.97 -4.95 25.53
CA LEU A 168 -9.24 -6.23 26.17
C LEU A 168 -8.01 -6.80 26.87
N PHE A 169 -6.89 -6.93 26.17
CA PHE A 169 -5.69 -7.62 26.68
C PHE A 169 -5.00 -6.88 27.81
N GLU A 170 -5.20 -5.57 27.95
CA GLU A 170 -4.64 -4.81 29.06
C GLU A 170 -5.13 -5.27 30.44
N ASN A 171 -6.26 -5.96 30.50
CA ASN A 171 -6.83 -6.50 31.73
C ASN A 171 -6.16 -7.83 32.14
N PHE A 172 -5.35 -8.43 31.27
CA PHE A 172 -4.74 -9.75 31.47
C PHE A 172 -3.21 -9.70 31.44
N GLN A 173 -2.62 -8.62 31.96
CA GLN A 173 -1.17 -8.48 32.06
C GLN A 173 -0.53 -9.63 32.83
N GLY A 174 0.53 -10.22 32.26
CA GLY A 174 1.21 -11.39 32.83
C GLY A 174 0.63 -12.73 32.40
N THR A 175 -0.45 -12.75 31.61
CA THR A 175 -0.96 -13.96 30.95
C THR A 175 -0.19 -14.22 29.67
N ASP A 176 0.25 -15.46 29.46
CA ASP A 176 0.87 -15.87 28.19
C ASP A 176 -0.13 -15.74 27.04
N PHE A 177 0.35 -15.33 25.87
CA PHE A 177 -0.50 -15.11 24.69
C PHE A 177 -1.38 -16.32 24.33
N TRP A 178 -0.84 -17.53 24.49
CA TRP A 178 -1.53 -18.80 24.22
C TRP A 178 -2.52 -19.21 25.32
N ASP A 179 -2.52 -18.52 26.45
CA ASP A 179 -3.45 -18.71 27.55
C ASP A 179 -4.52 -17.58 27.58
N LEU A 180 -4.51 -16.65 26.61
CA LEU A 180 -5.58 -15.66 26.40
C LEU A 180 -6.81 -16.34 25.79
N VAL A 181 -7.57 -17.04 26.63
CA VAL A 181 -8.72 -17.85 26.23
C VAL A 181 -10.06 -17.16 26.52
N PRO A 182 -11.15 -17.51 25.79
CA PRO A 182 -12.47 -16.92 26.01
C PRO A 182 -12.99 -16.98 27.45
N SER A 183 -12.66 -18.02 28.22
CA SER A 183 -13.15 -18.20 29.60
C SER A 183 -12.61 -17.13 30.58
N LEU A 184 -11.61 -16.34 30.19
CA LEU A 184 -11.09 -15.22 30.99
C LEU A 184 -12.13 -14.13 31.25
N VAL A 185 -13.22 -14.10 30.47
CA VAL A 185 -14.33 -13.14 30.61
C VAL A 185 -15.65 -13.84 30.99
N ASP A 186 -15.59 -15.01 31.64
CA ASP A 186 -16.79 -15.70 32.15
C ASP A 186 -17.43 -14.95 33.33
N ASP A 187 -16.61 -14.28 34.15
CA ASP A 187 -17.11 -13.42 35.23
C ASP A 187 -17.86 -12.22 34.65
N ASP A 188 -19.15 -12.11 34.97
CA ASP A 188 -20.05 -11.11 34.40
C ASP A 188 -19.64 -9.67 34.76
N ALA A 189 -19.12 -9.45 35.97
CA ALA A 189 -18.72 -8.13 36.43
C ALA A 189 -17.44 -7.65 35.71
N LEU A 190 -16.44 -8.52 35.58
CA LEU A 190 -15.24 -8.28 34.80
C LEU A 190 -15.58 -8.04 33.33
N ARG A 191 -16.41 -8.91 32.73
CA ARG A 191 -16.84 -8.78 31.34
C ARG A 191 -17.56 -7.45 31.10
N ALA A 192 -18.46 -7.06 31.99
CA ALA A 192 -19.15 -5.77 31.90
C ALA A 192 -18.20 -4.57 32.02
N SER A 193 -17.23 -4.62 32.93
CA SER A 193 -16.23 -3.56 33.09
C SER A 193 -15.34 -3.39 31.86
N ILE A 194 -14.88 -4.50 31.26
CA ILE A 194 -14.07 -4.46 30.05
C ILE A 194 -14.90 -3.97 28.88
N ARG A 195 -16.13 -4.47 28.73
CA ARG A 195 -17.06 -4.04 27.67
C ARG A 195 -17.30 -2.54 27.73
N MET A 196 -17.56 -1.96 28.90
CA MET A 196 -17.78 -0.51 29.06
C MET A 196 -16.60 0.32 28.56
N LYS A 197 -15.36 -0.15 28.79
CA LYS A 197 -14.17 0.52 28.25
C LYS A 197 -14.10 0.43 26.72
N MET A 198 -14.31 -0.77 26.18
CA MET A 198 -14.29 -1.01 24.75
C MET A 198 -15.40 -0.24 24.01
N GLU A 199 -16.57 -0.07 24.62
CA GLU A 199 -17.67 0.77 24.12
C GLU A 199 -17.22 2.21 23.89
N GLY A 200 -16.40 2.78 24.78
CA GLY A 200 -15.83 4.11 24.57
C GLY A 200 -14.89 4.21 23.35
N THR A 201 -14.20 3.12 23.00
CA THR A 201 -13.41 3.05 21.76
C THR A 201 -14.31 2.87 20.53
N VAL A 202 -15.39 2.09 20.65
CA VAL A 202 -16.41 1.95 19.60
C VAL A 202 -17.07 3.30 19.32
N ASP A 203 -17.47 4.05 20.34
CA ASP A 203 -18.08 5.39 20.21
C ASP A 203 -17.17 6.34 19.43
N ARG A 204 -15.86 6.32 19.72
CA ARG A 204 -14.88 7.13 18.99
C ARG A 204 -14.79 6.73 17.52
N LEU A 205 -14.81 5.43 17.21
CA LEU A 205 -14.74 4.92 15.85
C LEU A 205 -16.02 5.25 15.08
N VAL A 206 -17.20 5.06 15.68
CA VAL A 206 -18.50 5.46 15.13
C VAL A 206 -18.57 6.97 14.91
N ASP A 207 -18.06 7.80 15.83
CA ASP A 207 -17.97 9.25 15.64
C ASP A 207 -17.02 9.63 14.50
N THR A 208 -15.95 8.85 14.28
CA THR A 208 -14.96 9.07 13.22
C THR A 208 -15.52 8.76 11.83
N PHE A 209 -16.13 7.57 11.65
CA PHE A 209 -16.54 7.06 10.33
C PHE A 209 -18.03 7.24 10.03
N GLY A 210 -18.85 7.35 11.08
CA GLY A 210 -20.31 7.29 11.02
C GLY A 210 -20.83 5.87 11.26
N PRO A 211 -22.06 5.73 11.82
CA PRO A 211 -22.62 4.43 12.23
C PRO A 211 -22.80 3.45 11.07
N GLU A 212 -23.07 3.95 9.86
CA GLU A 212 -23.26 3.13 8.66
C GLU A 212 -21.94 2.68 8.00
N ASN A 213 -20.80 3.18 8.47
CA ASN A 213 -19.49 2.94 7.81
C ASN A 213 -18.46 2.31 8.74
N PHE A 214 -18.86 1.84 9.93
CA PHE A 214 -17.96 1.21 10.89
C PHE A 214 -18.47 -0.17 11.29
N PHE A 215 -17.55 -1.15 11.34
CA PHE A 215 -17.88 -2.56 11.57
C PHE A 215 -16.93 -3.21 12.58
N LEU A 216 -17.46 -4.15 13.37
CA LEU A 216 -16.67 -5.00 14.26
C LEU A 216 -16.17 -6.23 13.50
N GLU A 217 -14.88 -6.53 13.55
CA GLU A 217 -14.24 -7.51 12.67
C GLU A 217 -13.95 -8.84 13.38
N LEU A 218 -14.69 -9.88 13.01
CA LEU A 218 -14.45 -11.26 13.43
C LEU A 218 -13.41 -11.92 12.51
N GLN A 219 -12.48 -12.67 13.11
CA GLN A 219 -11.54 -13.49 12.35
C GLN A 219 -11.47 -14.90 12.96
N PHE A 220 -11.28 -15.92 12.12
CA PHE A 220 -11.24 -17.32 12.54
C PHE A 220 -9.88 -17.92 12.18
N ASN A 221 -9.06 -18.21 13.19
CA ASN A 221 -7.73 -18.79 13.08
C ASN A 221 -7.49 -19.75 14.26
N ARG A 222 -6.27 -20.30 14.44
CA ARG A 222 -6.00 -21.23 15.54
C ARG A 222 -5.45 -20.54 16.80
N LEU A 223 -5.66 -19.23 16.93
CA LEU A 223 -5.17 -18.44 18.07
C LEU A 223 -6.26 -18.32 19.15
N PRO A 224 -6.03 -18.78 20.39
CA PRO A 224 -6.98 -18.59 21.50
C PRO A 224 -7.34 -17.11 21.71
N ALA A 225 -6.34 -16.23 21.61
CA ALA A 225 -6.49 -14.79 21.78
C ALA A 225 -7.47 -14.18 20.78
N GLN A 226 -7.53 -14.70 19.55
CA GLN A 226 -8.49 -14.26 18.54
C GLN A 226 -9.92 -14.56 18.98
N HIS A 227 -10.16 -15.76 19.51
CA HIS A 227 -11.49 -16.16 19.96
C HIS A 227 -11.95 -15.40 21.21
N LEU A 228 -11.01 -15.05 22.11
CA LEU A 228 -11.29 -14.14 23.22
C LEU A 228 -11.73 -12.76 22.72
N VAL A 229 -11.05 -12.21 21.71
CA VAL A 229 -11.45 -10.95 21.07
C VAL A 229 -12.82 -11.09 20.42
N ASN A 230 -13.06 -12.13 19.62
CA ASN A 230 -14.36 -12.35 18.96
C ASN A 230 -15.50 -12.43 19.97
N ARG A 231 -15.30 -13.09 21.13
CA ARG A 231 -16.30 -13.14 22.21
C ARG A 231 -16.71 -11.73 22.65
N MET A 232 -15.74 -10.85 22.88
CA MET A 232 -16.01 -9.48 23.30
C MET A 232 -16.59 -8.62 22.18
N LEU A 233 -16.22 -8.85 20.91
CA LEU A 233 -16.84 -8.17 19.77
C LEU A 233 -18.32 -8.54 19.61
N ILE A 234 -18.70 -9.79 19.89
CA ILE A 234 -20.12 -10.22 19.90
C ILE A 234 -20.89 -9.51 21.01
N GLU A 235 -20.30 -9.38 22.20
CA GLU A 235 -20.90 -8.63 23.32
C GLU A 235 -21.07 -7.15 22.97
N LEU A 236 -20.08 -6.53 22.31
CA LEU A 236 -20.16 -5.15 21.82
C LEU A 236 -21.23 -4.99 20.74
N HIS A 237 -21.35 -5.94 19.81
CA HIS A 237 -22.41 -5.92 18.81
C HIS A 237 -23.79 -5.89 19.48
N ARG A 238 -24.00 -6.74 20.50
CA ARG A 238 -25.25 -6.80 21.25
C ARG A 238 -25.56 -5.52 22.03
N SER A 239 -24.56 -4.85 22.59
CA SER A 239 -24.77 -3.65 23.40
C SER A 239 -24.83 -2.35 22.60
N THR A 240 -24.04 -2.25 21.52
CA THR A 240 -23.90 -1.02 20.73
C THR A 240 -24.73 -1.03 19.43
N GLY A 241 -25.12 -2.21 18.95
CA GLY A 241 -25.77 -2.38 17.65
C GLY A 241 -24.83 -2.28 16.44
N VAL A 242 -23.53 -2.04 16.64
CA VAL A 242 -22.56 -1.96 15.52
C VAL A 242 -22.48 -3.32 14.81
N PRO A 243 -22.65 -3.39 13.48
CA PRO A 243 -22.68 -4.68 12.78
C PRO A 243 -21.31 -5.38 12.75
N LEU A 244 -21.35 -6.71 12.70
CA LEU A 244 -20.15 -7.56 12.60
C LEU A 244 -19.81 -7.88 11.15
N ILE A 245 -18.54 -8.05 10.83
CA ILE A 245 -18.07 -8.59 9.55
C ILE A 245 -17.05 -9.69 9.81
N ALA A 246 -16.84 -10.59 8.85
CA ALA A 246 -15.82 -11.63 8.96
C ALA A 246 -14.71 -11.47 7.90
N THR A 247 -13.45 -11.48 8.32
CA THR A 247 -12.29 -11.33 7.42
C THR A 247 -11.22 -12.40 7.69
N ALA A 248 -10.28 -12.54 6.76
CA ALA A 248 -9.24 -13.57 6.81
C ALA A 248 -7.82 -13.05 7.06
N ASP A 249 -7.64 -11.72 7.16
CA ASP A 249 -6.35 -11.03 7.30
C ASP A 249 -5.25 -11.64 6.40
N SER A 250 -5.52 -11.69 5.08
CA SER A 250 -4.72 -12.49 4.15
C SER A 250 -3.37 -11.84 3.84
N HIS A 251 -2.30 -12.61 3.97
CA HIS A 251 -0.92 -12.20 3.74
C HIS A 251 -0.32 -12.84 2.47
N TYR A 252 -0.91 -13.92 1.96
CA TYR A 252 -0.43 -14.57 0.74
C TYR A 252 -1.59 -15.05 -0.15
N TYR A 253 -1.39 -15.04 -1.46
CA TYR A 253 -2.50 -15.14 -2.41
C TYR A 253 -3.12 -16.54 -2.54
N ASN A 254 -2.43 -17.61 -2.18
CA ASN A 254 -2.89 -18.99 -2.37
C ASN A 254 -2.48 -19.85 -1.15
N PRO A 255 -3.35 -20.73 -0.61
CA PRO A 255 -2.98 -21.66 0.47
C PRO A 255 -1.68 -22.44 0.21
N ASP A 256 -1.35 -22.77 -1.03
CA ASP A 256 -0.14 -23.53 -1.38
C ASP A 256 1.18 -22.79 -1.13
N VAL A 257 1.17 -21.45 -0.98
CA VAL A 257 2.38 -20.63 -0.81
C VAL A 257 2.74 -20.33 0.66
N TRP A 258 2.20 -21.10 1.59
CA TRP A 258 2.45 -20.95 3.02
C TRP A 258 3.93 -21.16 3.39
N ARG A 259 4.66 -22.01 2.65
CA ARG A 259 6.09 -22.29 2.90
C ARG A 259 6.94 -21.07 2.61
N GLU A 260 6.69 -20.41 1.50
CA GLU A 260 7.34 -19.16 1.12
C GLU A 260 7.03 -18.05 2.11
N ARG A 261 5.81 -18.02 2.67
CA ARG A 261 5.48 -17.11 3.78
C ARG A 261 6.33 -17.39 5.02
N ALA A 262 6.45 -18.65 5.44
CA ALA A 262 7.25 -19.01 6.61
C ALA A 262 8.72 -18.62 6.44
N ILE A 263 9.31 -18.88 5.26
CA ILE A 263 10.67 -18.47 4.93
C ILE A 263 10.79 -16.94 4.91
N TYR A 264 9.84 -16.23 4.31
CA TYR A 264 9.85 -14.77 4.29
C TYR A 264 9.83 -14.17 5.71
N LYS A 265 9.02 -14.73 6.62
CA LYS A 265 9.01 -14.33 8.04
C LYS A 265 10.37 -14.56 8.70
N ALA A 266 11.02 -15.68 8.43
CA ALA A 266 12.37 -15.97 8.93
C ALA A 266 13.43 -14.99 8.39
N ILE A 267 13.32 -14.56 7.12
CA ILE A 267 14.23 -13.61 6.47
C ILE A 267 14.01 -12.16 6.93
N GLY A 268 12.77 -11.76 7.21
CA GLY A 268 12.36 -10.38 7.51
C GLY A 268 13.12 -9.70 8.66
N TRP A 269 13.88 -10.49 9.41
CA TRP A 269 14.81 -10.05 10.42
C TRP A 269 16.24 -10.15 9.90
N LEU A 270 16.73 -9.05 9.32
CA LEU A 270 18.15 -8.81 9.00
C LEU A 270 19.12 -8.92 10.21
N ASN A 271 18.63 -9.40 11.37
CA ASN A 271 19.38 -9.62 12.60
C ASN A 271 19.71 -11.09 12.88
N PHE A 272 19.08 -12.07 12.22
CA PHE A 272 19.52 -13.46 12.35
C PHE A 272 20.76 -13.70 11.47
N LYS A 273 21.93 -13.72 12.10
CA LYS A 273 23.16 -14.22 11.46
C LYS A 273 23.16 -15.75 11.37
N GLU A 274 22.41 -16.41 12.25
CA GLU A 274 22.19 -17.85 12.31
C GLU A 274 20.70 -18.10 12.59
N TYR A 275 20.07 -18.98 11.83
CA TYR A 275 18.67 -19.38 11.97
C TYR A 275 18.60 -20.91 11.94
N ASP A 276 18.00 -21.52 12.95
CA ASP A 276 17.77 -22.97 12.98
C ASP A 276 16.54 -23.33 12.13
N PRO A 277 16.70 -24.05 11.01
CA PRO A 277 15.59 -24.45 10.14
C PRO A 277 14.58 -25.37 10.83
N SER A 278 14.93 -26.01 11.95
CA SER A 278 14.00 -26.82 12.73
C SER A 278 12.80 -26.01 13.27
N HIS A 279 12.93 -24.68 13.37
CA HIS A 279 11.86 -23.78 13.76
C HIS A 279 10.87 -23.46 12.62
N LEU A 280 11.14 -23.86 11.37
CA LEU A 280 10.17 -23.70 10.29
C LEU A 280 9.02 -24.71 10.44
N PRO A 281 7.76 -24.32 10.18
CA PRO A 281 6.64 -25.25 10.17
C PRO A 281 6.86 -26.37 9.12
N GLN A 282 6.60 -27.61 9.49
CA GLN A 282 6.82 -28.79 8.63
C GLN A 282 5.59 -29.15 7.80
N SER A 283 4.42 -28.73 8.27
CA SER A 283 3.12 -29.01 7.68
C SER A 283 2.15 -27.86 7.90
N ILE A 284 1.05 -27.83 7.14
CA ILE A 284 -0.03 -26.85 7.31
C ILE A 284 -0.66 -26.93 8.72
N SER A 285 -0.68 -28.12 9.33
CA SER A 285 -1.18 -28.30 10.70
C SER A 285 -0.29 -27.63 11.75
N ASP A 286 0.97 -27.34 11.45
CA ASP A 286 1.88 -26.63 12.36
C ASP A 286 1.70 -25.10 12.30
N LEU A 287 0.87 -24.61 11.38
CA LEU A 287 0.58 -23.19 11.26
C LEU A 287 -0.47 -22.74 12.29
N ASP A 288 -0.15 -21.65 12.98
CA ASP A 288 -1.05 -20.92 13.88
C ASP A 288 -2.25 -20.31 13.12
N ASP A 289 -2.02 -19.91 11.87
CA ASP A 289 -2.97 -19.27 10.99
C ASP A 289 -2.69 -19.66 9.53
N GLU A 290 -3.71 -19.55 8.68
CA GLU A 290 -3.55 -19.71 7.24
C GLU A 290 -4.08 -18.47 6.51
N PRO A 291 -3.35 -17.34 6.55
CA PRO A 291 -3.82 -16.06 6.03
C PRO A 291 -3.76 -15.99 4.51
N TYR A 292 -4.66 -16.69 3.82
CA TYR A 292 -4.97 -16.52 2.40
C TYR A 292 -6.41 -16.02 2.19
N PRO A 293 -6.74 -15.42 1.03
CA PRO A 293 -8.11 -14.98 0.73
C PRO A 293 -9.08 -16.15 0.72
N LYS A 294 -10.05 -16.18 1.64
CA LYS A 294 -11.06 -17.25 1.72
C LYS A 294 -12.37 -16.79 1.13
N ASN A 295 -13.05 -17.68 0.39
CA ASN A 295 -14.44 -17.46 0.01
C ASN A 295 -15.38 -17.75 1.20
N ALA A 296 -16.68 -17.47 1.05
CA ALA A 296 -17.65 -17.62 2.14
C ALA A 296 -17.71 -19.05 2.71
N ALA A 297 -17.68 -20.08 1.86
CA ALA A 297 -17.70 -21.47 2.30
C ALA A 297 -16.43 -21.84 3.10
N GLN A 298 -15.27 -21.38 2.65
CA GLN A 298 -14.00 -21.57 3.37
C GLN A 298 -14.00 -20.79 4.70
N MET A 299 -14.52 -19.57 4.74
CA MET A 299 -14.69 -18.82 5.99
C MET A 299 -15.58 -19.58 6.98
N TRP A 300 -16.69 -20.14 6.51
CA TRP A 300 -17.59 -20.98 7.31
C TRP A 300 -16.92 -22.27 7.79
N GLU A 301 -16.13 -22.92 6.95
CA GLU A 301 -15.35 -24.10 7.29
C GLU A 301 -14.36 -23.79 8.43
N TRP A 302 -13.63 -22.68 8.35
CA TRP A 302 -12.70 -22.24 9.38
C TRP A 302 -13.40 -21.91 10.70
N TYR A 303 -14.55 -21.24 10.63
CA TYR A 303 -15.41 -21.05 11.79
C TYR A 303 -15.85 -22.38 12.40
N SER A 304 -16.29 -23.34 11.59
CA SER A 304 -16.81 -24.64 12.04
C SER A 304 -15.71 -25.54 12.63
N HIS A 305 -14.50 -25.47 12.09
CA HIS A 305 -13.34 -26.28 12.51
C HIS A 305 -12.52 -25.67 13.66
N ARG A 306 -13.03 -24.60 14.31
CA ARG A 306 -12.43 -23.93 15.48
C ARG A 306 -12.04 -24.85 16.65
N MET A 307 -12.54 -26.10 16.66
CA MET A 307 -12.33 -27.11 17.71
C MET A 307 -10.91 -27.71 17.80
N ARG A 308 -9.90 -27.17 17.11
CA ARG A 308 -8.51 -27.66 17.19
C ARG A 308 -7.55 -26.72 17.95
N VAL A 309 -8.06 -25.66 18.57
CA VAL A 309 -7.25 -24.73 19.36
C VAL A 309 -6.95 -25.34 20.74
N ARG A 310 -5.67 -25.48 21.09
CA ARG A 310 -5.23 -26.01 22.39
C ARG A 310 -4.37 -24.97 23.13
N PRO A 311 -4.81 -24.47 24.30
CA PRO A 311 -3.99 -23.59 25.13
C PRO A 311 -2.73 -24.30 25.64
N LYS A 312 -1.70 -23.55 26.01
CA LYS A 312 -0.46 -24.14 26.53
C LYS A 312 -0.62 -24.73 27.94
N LYS A 313 -1.40 -24.07 28.81
CA LYS A 313 -1.53 -24.48 30.22
C LYS A 313 -2.87 -25.15 30.57
N GLN A 314 -3.93 -24.98 29.77
CA GLN A 314 -5.21 -25.64 30.02
C GLN A 314 -5.24 -27.04 29.42
N LYS A 315 -5.78 -28.00 30.18
CA LYS A 315 -5.96 -29.40 29.78
C LYS A 315 -7.32 -29.68 29.12
N GLU A 316 -8.23 -28.72 29.16
CA GLU A 316 -9.59 -28.81 28.65
C GLU A 316 -9.74 -28.00 27.37
N ASP A 317 -10.61 -28.45 26.46
CA ASP A 317 -10.89 -27.76 25.21
C ASP A 317 -11.62 -26.43 25.48
N ILE A 318 -11.37 -25.43 24.63
CA ILE A 318 -12.02 -24.11 24.74
C ILE A 318 -13.53 -24.26 24.47
N ASP A 319 -14.36 -23.74 25.38
CA ASP A 319 -15.80 -23.61 25.11
C ASP A 319 -16.08 -22.50 24.10
N PHE A 320 -16.71 -22.87 22.99
CA PHE A 320 -17.09 -21.99 21.89
C PHE A 320 -18.59 -21.70 21.81
N ASN A 321 -19.38 -22.04 22.83
CA ASN A 321 -20.84 -21.83 22.88
C ASN A 321 -21.27 -20.35 22.87
N PHE A 322 -20.33 -19.40 23.02
CA PHE A 322 -20.61 -17.97 22.89
C PHE A 322 -20.81 -17.52 21.44
N TYR A 323 -20.39 -18.32 20.46
CA TYR A 323 -20.69 -18.06 19.05
C TYR A 323 -22.14 -18.39 18.72
N ASP A 324 -22.72 -17.55 17.87
CA ASP A 324 -24.04 -17.77 17.29
C ASP A 324 -23.86 -17.97 15.78
N ASP A 325 -24.29 -19.14 15.29
CA ASP A 325 -24.15 -19.55 13.89
C ASP A 325 -24.83 -18.58 12.91
N THR A 326 -25.98 -18.01 13.30
CA THR A 326 -26.72 -17.05 12.48
C THR A 326 -25.93 -15.75 12.38
N LEU A 327 -25.47 -15.23 13.51
CA LEU A 327 -24.69 -14.00 13.56
C LEU A 327 -23.35 -14.12 12.82
N VAL A 328 -22.69 -15.28 12.88
CA VAL A 328 -21.46 -15.52 12.12
C VAL A 328 -21.74 -15.62 10.63
N ARG A 329 -22.81 -16.32 10.21
CA ARG A 329 -23.22 -16.36 8.80
C ARG A 329 -23.48 -14.95 8.28
N ASP A 330 -24.28 -14.18 9.01
CA ASP A 330 -24.63 -12.81 8.63
C ASP A 330 -23.37 -11.91 8.57
N ALA A 331 -22.37 -12.12 9.43
CA ALA A 331 -21.09 -11.41 9.38
C ALA A 331 -20.26 -11.76 8.13
N ILE A 332 -20.29 -13.00 7.67
CA ILE A 332 -19.65 -13.42 6.42
C ILE A 332 -20.38 -12.79 5.23
N GLU A 333 -21.71 -12.92 5.17
CA GLU A 333 -22.55 -12.42 4.08
C GLU A 333 -22.46 -10.88 3.95
N ARG A 334 -22.45 -10.15 5.07
CA ARG A 334 -22.38 -8.67 5.08
C ARG A 334 -21.15 -8.11 4.37
N THR A 335 -20.06 -8.87 4.26
CA THR A 335 -18.89 -8.42 3.49
C THR A 335 -19.18 -8.26 2.00
N HIS A 336 -20.07 -9.08 1.45
CA HIS A 336 -20.58 -8.94 0.09
C HIS A 336 -21.38 -7.64 -0.05
N ASP A 337 -22.32 -7.39 0.86
CA ASP A 337 -23.16 -6.18 0.81
C ASP A 337 -22.32 -4.91 0.97
N ILE A 338 -21.29 -4.93 1.83
CA ILE A 338 -20.35 -3.82 1.93
C ILE A 338 -19.62 -3.60 0.60
N ALA A 339 -19.11 -4.68 0.00
CA ALA A 339 -18.37 -4.60 -1.24
C ALA A 339 -19.22 -4.09 -2.40
N PHE A 340 -20.48 -4.53 -2.52
CA PHE A 340 -21.31 -4.27 -3.70
C PHE A 340 -22.34 -3.15 -3.53
N ASP A 341 -22.87 -2.94 -2.32
CA ASP A 341 -23.93 -1.97 -2.05
C ASP A 341 -23.43 -0.72 -1.30
N LEU A 342 -22.49 -0.87 -0.36
CA LEU A 342 -21.99 0.27 0.43
C LEU A 342 -20.85 1.03 -0.27
N ILE A 343 -19.87 0.32 -0.84
CA ILE A 343 -18.71 0.91 -1.51
C ILE A 343 -19.07 1.18 -2.98
N GLY A 344 -18.86 2.41 -3.45
CA GLY A 344 -19.14 2.80 -4.83
C GLY A 344 -18.14 2.27 -5.87
N ASP A 345 -18.26 2.74 -7.12
CA ASP A 345 -17.21 2.55 -8.14
C ASP A 345 -16.09 3.58 -7.89
N VAL A 346 -15.06 3.17 -7.15
CA VAL A 346 -13.97 4.04 -6.71
C VAL A 346 -12.94 4.19 -7.83
N GLN A 347 -12.77 5.42 -8.31
CA GLN A 347 -11.86 5.75 -9.41
C GLN A 347 -10.87 6.84 -8.99
N PRO A 348 -9.56 6.70 -9.26
CA PRO A 348 -8.62 7.79 -9.06
C PRO A 348 -8.90 8.93 -10.03
N ASP A 349 -8.47 10.14 -9.68
CA ASP A 349 -8.46 11.25 -10.61
C ASP A 349 -7.35 11.04 -11.64
N LEU A 350 -7.74 10.77 -12.89
CA LEU A 350 -6.84 10.55 -14.02
C LEU A 350 -6.65 11.82 -14.87
N SER A 351 -7.20 12.96 -14.45
CA SER A 351 -6.98 14.21 -15.17
C SER A 351 -5.52 14.62 -15.12
N VAL A 352 -5.03 15.14 -16.24
CA VAL A 352 -3.67 15.64 -16.35
C VAL A 352 -3.49 16.80 -15.38
N LYS A 353 -2.51 16.69 -14.46
CA LYS A 353 -2.15 17.75 -13.51
C LYS A 353 -0.84 18.41 -13.97
N LEU A 354 -0.95 19.46 -14.79
CA LEU A 354 0.19 20.31 -15.14
C LEU A 354 0.24 21.54 -14.22
N PRO A 355 1.40 21.86 -13.61
CA PRO A 355 1.58 23.11 -12.88
C PRO A 355 1.27 24.34 -13.75
N SER A 356 0.57 25.32 -13.19
CA SER A 356 0.19 26.57 -13.89
C SER A 356 1.26 27.66 -13.81
N CYS A 357 2.54 27.30 -13.74
CA CYS A 357 3.63 28.27 -13.55
C CYS A 357 3.75 29.22 -14.75
N GLY A 358 3.97 30.51 -14.49
CA GLY A 358 4.20 31.52 -15.53
C GLY A 358 2.95 31.92 -16.33
N ILE A 359 1.76 31.44 -15.95
CA ILE A 359 0.49 31.77 -16.63
C ILE A 359 -0.38 32.60 -15.67
N SER A 360 -0.65 33.85 -16.04
CA SER A 360 -1.56 34.71 -15.29
C SER A 360 -3.00 34.16 -15.32
N LYS A 361 -3.74 34.37 -14.23
CA LYS A 361 -5.12 33.88 -14.13
C LYS A 361 -5.99 34.48 -15.25
N GLY A 362 -6.61 33.62 -16.05
CA GLY A 362 -7.46 34.01 -17.18
C GLY A 362 -6.71 34.20 -18.52
N THR A 363 -5.40 33.95 -18.56
CA THR A 363 -4.61 33.98 -19.81
C THR A 363 -4.54 32.58 -20.43
N SER A 364 -4.66 32.49 -21.76
CA SER A 364 -4.50 31.23 -22.49
C SER A 364 -3.04 30.75 -22.47
N PRO A 365 -2.76 29.50 -22.06
CA PRO A 365 -1.42 28.94 -22.14
C PRO A 365 -0.85 28.94 -23.56
N ASP A 366 -1.70 28.75 -24.58
CA ASP A 366 -1.29 28.74 -25.98
C ASP A 366 -0.78 30.11 -26.44
N ASP A 367 -1.46 31.19 -26.03
CA ASP A 367 -1.05 32.55 -26.37
C ASP A 367 0.30 32.90 -25.72
N VAL A 368 0.46 32.55 -24.43
CA VAL A 368 1.72 32.74 -23.70
C VAL A 368 2.86 31.98 -24.38
N LEU A 369 2.63 30.70 -24.73
CA LEU A 369 3.65 29.88 -25.41
C LEU A 369 4.02 30.49 -26.77
N LYS A 370 3.04 30.94 -27.55
CA LYS A 370 3.26 31.56 -28.86
C LYS A 370 4.10 32.83 -28.74
N GLU A 371 3.80 33.71 -27.79
CA GLU A 371 4.58 34.92 -27.52
C GLU A 371 6.03 34.59 -27.17
N MET A 372 6.25 33.61 -26.28
CA MET A 372 7.58 33.14 -25.89
C MET A 372 8.37 32.58 -27.08
N CYS A 373 7.71 31.82 -27.95
CA CYS A 373 8.34 31.24 -29.14
C CYS A 373 8.72 32.30 -30.17
N VAL A 374 7.84 33.29 -30.42
CA VAL A 374 8.13 34.41 -31.32
C VAL A 374 9.29 35.25 -30.81
N ALA A 375 9.34 35.51 -29.50
CA ALA A 375 10.48 36.18 -28.87
C ALA A 375 11.77 35.36 -29.01
N GLY A 376 11.69 34.04 -28.84
CA GLY A 376 12.80 33.10 -29.05
C GLY A 376 13.34 33.12 -30.49
N LEU A 377 12.44 33.11 -31.47
CA LEU A 377 12.80 33.15 -32.88
C LEU A 377 13.50 34.46 -33.26
N LYS A 378 13.03 35.59 -32.71
CA LYS A 378 13.69 36.89 -32.86
C LYS A 378 15.08 36.92 -32.21
N ARG A 379 15.23 36.35 -31.01
CA ARG A 379 16.52 36.27 -30.30
C ARG A 379 17.56 35.49 -31.10
N LEU A 380 17.14 34.46 -31.83
CA LEU A 380 18.00 33.66 -32.70
C LEU A 380 18.26 34.30 -34.08
N GLY A 381 17.62 35.42 -34.40
CA GLY A 381 17.74 36.08 -35.70
C GLY A 381 17.03 35.35 -36.84
N LEU A 382 16.05 34.49 -36.53
CA LEU A 382 15.38 33.60 -37.48
C LEU A 382 13.97 34.08 -37.87
N GLN A 383 13.54 35.25 -37.38
CA GLN A 383 12.17 35.76 -37.54
C GLN A 383 11.74 36.01 -38.99
N ASN A 384 12.69 36.21 -39.91
CA ASN A 384 12.41 36.46 -41.32
C ASN A 384 12.58 35.19 -42.18
N ASN A 385 12.90 34.04 -41.57
CA ASN A 385 13.06 32.79 -42.29
C ASN A 385 11.71 32.06 -42.38
N VAL A 386 11.18 31.97 -43.60
CA VAL A 386 9.89 31.35 -43.90
C VAL A 386 9.81 29.91 -43.41
N GLN A 387 10.86 29.11 -43.62
CA GLN A 387 10.87 27.70 -43.23
C GLN A 387 10.76 27.50 -41.71
N TYR A 388 11.38 28.40 -40.93
CA TYR A 388 11.27 28.37 -39.47
C TYR A 388 9.91 28.89 -39.00
N GLY A 389 9.35 29.91 -39.67
CA GLY A 389 8.01 30.41 -39.38
C GLY A 389 6.93 29.33 -39.58
N GLU A 390 6.92 28.69 -40.75
CA GLU A 390 5.98 27.61 -41.08
C GLU A 390 6.10 26.42 -40.13
N ARG A 391 7.34 26.00 -39.82
CA ARG A 391 7.56 24.92 -38.86
C ARG A 391 7.08 25.29 -37.46
N LEU A 392 7.31 26.53 -37.02
CA LEU A 392 6.88 26.97 -35.70
C LEU A 392 5.35 27.02 -35.58
N GLU A 393 4.67 27.54 -36.60
CA GLU A 393 3.21 27.56 -36.65
C GLU A 393 2.61 26.14 -36.63
N TYR A 394 3.18 25.22 -37.41
CA TYR A 394 2.77 23.83 -37.39
C TYR A 394 2.95 23.20 -36.00
N GLU A 395 4.14 23.31 -35.40
CA GLU A 395 4.38 22.72 -34.08
C GLU A 395 3.45 23.30 -33.00
N LEU A 396 3.24 24.62 -33.00
CA LEU A 396 2.30 25.28 -32.08
C LEU A 396 0.86 24.80 -32.27
N SER A 397 0.43 24.58 -33.53
CA SER A 397 -0.92 24.05 -33.80
C SER A 397 -1.12 22.65 -33.21
N VAL A 398 -0.13 21.76 -33.35
CA VAL A 398 -0.18 20.41 -32.78
C VAL A 398 -0.13 20.47 -31.26
N ILE A 399 0.70 21.33 -30.67
CA ILE A 399 0.81 21.48 -29.21
C ILE A 399 -0.51 21.99 -28.60
N SER A 400 -1.18 22.93 -29.26
CA SER A 400 -2.49 23.44 -28.84
C SER A 400 -3.58 22.36 -28.96
N GLU A 401 -3.63 21.61 -30.07
CA GLU A 401 -4.55 20.47 -30.22
C GLU A 401 -4.37 19.42 -29.12
N LYS A 402 -3.14 19.22 -28.65
CA LYS A 402 -2.81 18.28 -27.55
C LYS A 402 -2.89 18.90 -26.15
N GLU A 403 -3.29 20.17 -26.02
CA GLU A 403 -3.39 20.90 -24.74
C GLU A 403 -2.09 20.90 -23.93
N PHE A 404 -0.93 20.97 -24.60
CA PHE A 404 0.38 20.84 -23.97
C PHE A 404 1.13 22.15 -23.75
N ALA A 405 0.56 23.31 -24.07
CA ALA A 405 1.28 24.57 -23.94
C ALA A 405 1.82 24.82 -22.52
N GLY A 406 1.04 24.49 -21.48
CA GLY A 406 1.48 24.60 -20.09
C GLY A 406 2.72 23.76 -19.76
N TYR A 407 2.88 22.60 -20.41
CA TYR A 407 4.06 21.76 -20.25
C TYR A 407 5.33 22.43 -20.78
N PHE A 408 5.28 23.05 -21.97
CA PHE A 408 6.43 23.74 -22.55
C PHE A 408 6.81 24.98 -21.74
N ILE A 409 5.83 25.73 -21.24
CA ILE A 409 6.05 26.88 -20.35
C ILE A 409 6.75 26.46 -19.06
N LEU A 410 6.30 25.35 -18.45
CA LEU A 410 6.94 24.76 -17.28
C LEU A 410 8.38 24.33 -17.57
N MET A 411 8.60 23.59 -18.65
CA MET A 411 9.94 23.12 -19.02
C MET A 411 10.90 24.29 -19.27
N LYS A 412 10.45 25.33 -19.97
CA LYS A 412 11.22 26.56 -20.16
C LYS A 412 11.58 27.22 -18.81
N THR A 413 10.62 27.32 -17.90
CA THR A 413 10.84 27.89 -16.56
C THR A 413 11.89 27.09 -15.78
N ILE A 414 11.79 25.75 -15.79
CA ILE A 414 12.78 24.85 -15.18
C ILE A 414 14.17 25.08 -15.77
N ILE A 415 14.26 25.15 -17.10
CA ILE A 415 15.52 25.32 -17.82
C ILE A 415 16.13 26.70 -17.54
N ASP A 416 15.35 27.77 -17.45
CA ASP A 416 15.86 29.10 -17.12
C ASP A 416 16.44 29.15 -15.71
N ILE A 417 15.72 28.63 -14.72
CA ILE A 417 16.20 28.54 -13.34
C ILE A 417 17.48 27.70 -13.25
N ALA A 418 17.56 26.60 -14.00
CA ALA A 418 18.77 25.78 -14.06
C ALA A 418 19.94 26.52 -14.73
N ALA A 419 19.69 27.28 -15.80
CA ALA A 419 20.72 27.96 -16.59
C ALA A 419 21.42 29.06 -15.80
N GLU A 420 20.74 29.68 -14.84
CA GLU A 420 21.32 30.64 -13.90
C GLU A 420 22.36 30.01 -12.97
N ARG A 421 22.30 28.69 -12.76
CA ARG A 421 23.08 27.98 -11.72
C ARG A 421 24.05 26.94 -12.27
N MET A 422 23.83 26.48 -13.50
CA MET A 422 24.66 25.45 -14.12
C MET A 422 24.59 25.46 -15.64
N LEU A 423 25.58 24.81 -16.25
CA LEU A 423 25.53 24.48 -17.67
C LEU A 423 24.46 23.42 -17.94
N ILE A 424 23.62 23.68 -18.92
CA ILE A 424 22.59 22.76 -19.37
C ILE A 424 23.11 22.03 -20.60
N GLY A 425 22.89 20.72 -20.67
CA GLY A 425 23.20 19.94 -21.87
C GLY A 425 22.35 20.34 -23.07
N PRO A 426 22.71 19.91 -24.28
CA PRO A 426 22.02 20.31 -25.51
C PRO A 426 20.60 19.73 -25.68
N GLY A 427 20.15 18.87 -24.75
CA GLY A 427 18.93 18.06 -24.86
C GLY A 427 19.22 16.63 -25.33
N ARG A 428 18.40 15.66 -24.93
CA ARG A 428 18.50 14.25 -25.37
C ARG A 428 17.12 13.71 -25.80
N GLY A 429 17.13 12.56 -26.45
CA GLY A 429 15.90 11.90 -26.90
C GLY A 429 15.19 12.68 -28.02
N SER A 430 13.89 12.41 -28.20
CA SER A 430 13.10 13.00 -29.28
C SER A 430 12.86 14.49 -29.15
N ALA A 431 13.02 15.06 -27.95
CA ALA A 431 12.81 16.49 -27.68
C ALA A 431 13.60 17.43 -28.60
N ALA A 432 14.79 17.01 -29.05
CA ALA A 432 15.63 17.78 -29.98
C ALA A 432 15.02 17.94 -31.38
N GLY A 433 13.97 17.17 -31.71
CA GLY A 433 13.22 17.30 -32.96
C GLY A 433 12.22 18.46 -33.00
N SER A 434 12.03 19.20 -31.91
CA SER A 434 11.07 20.31 -31.84
C SER A 434 11.75 21.67 -31.99
N LEU A 435 11.28 22.45 -32.96
CA LEU A 435 11.65 23.85 -33.12
C LEU A 435 11.16 24.68 -31.93
N VAL A 436 9.98 24.39 -31.37
CA VAL A 436 9.48 25.03 -30.14
C VAL A 436 10.50 24.87 -28.99
N ASN A 437 10.99 23.65 -28.75
CA ASN A 437 12.03 23.44 -27.72
C ASN A 437 13.31 24.23 -28.00
N TYR A 438 13.73 24.30 -29.26
CA TYR A 438 14.94 25.03 -29.66
C TYR A 438 14.79 26.54 -29.46
N VAL A 439 13.69 27.15 -29.91
CA VAL A 439 13.48 28.60 -29.76
C VAL A 439 13.24 29.02 -28.31
N LEU A 440 12.68 28.13 -27.49
CA LEU A 440 12.60 28.32 -26.04
C LEU A 440 13.96 28.12 -25.34
N GLY A 441 14.92 27.46 -25.98
CA GLY A 441 16.21 27.12 -25.35
C GLY A 441 16.13 25.92 -24.41
N ILE A 442 15.03 25.15 -24.45
CA ILE A 442 14.89 23.85 -23.77
C ILE A 442 15.89 22.85 -24.37
N THR A 443 16.10 22.92 -25.67
CA THR A 443 17.16 22.20 -26.39
C THR A 443 18.09 23.20 -27.10
N GLN A 444 19.34 22.82 -27.31
CA GLN A 444 20.34 23.67 -27.98
C GLN A 444 20.65 23.19 -29.41
N VAL A 445 19.94 22.18 -29.89
CA VAL A 445 20.10 21.61 -31.23
C VAL A 445 19.04 22.21 -32.16
N ASP A 446 19.48 22.78 -33.28
CA ASP A 446 18.59 23.29 -34.33
C ASP A 446 18.00 22.11 -35.13
N PRO A 447 16.69 21.84 -35.04
CA PRO A 447 16.09 20.68 -35.69
C PRO A 447 16.05 20.80 -37.21
N LEU A 448 15.91 22.01 -37.77
CA LEU A 448 15.86 22.18 -39.23
C LEU A 448 17.23 21.96 -39.84
N LYS A 449 18.28 22.47 -39.18
CA LYS A 449 19.67 22.30 -39.64
C LYS A 449 20.07 20.82 -39.75
N TYR A 450 19.62 19.98 -38.82
CA TYR A 450 19.98 18.56 -38.77
C TYR A 450 18.89 17.61 -39.29
N GLY A 451 17.81 18.13 -39.87
CA GLY A 451 16.70 17.32 -40.41
C GLY A 451 15.97 16.49 -39.35
N LEU A 452 15.86 17.01 -38.12
CA LEU A 452 15.18 16.34 -37.01
C LEU A 452 13.66 16.52 -37.11
N ILE A 453 12.96 15.43 -36.83
CA ILE A 453 11.53 15.26 -37.11
C ILE A 453 10.71 15.54 -35.85
N PHE A 454 9.77 16.48 -35.91
CA PHE A 454 8.92 16.84 -34.77
C PHE A 454 7.96 15.71 -34.39
N GLU A 455 7.45 14.98 -35.37
CA GLU A 455 6.49 13.88 -35.21
C GLU A 455 7.09 12.71 -34.42
N ARG A 456 8.43 12.61 -34.39
CA ARG A 456 9.13 11.64 -33.55
C ARG A 456 9.05 12.00 -32.06
N PHE A 457 8.83 13.27 -31.75
CA PHE A 457 8.60 13.82 -30.42
C PHE A 457 7.12 13.82 -30.06
N ILE A 458 6.29 14.54 -30.82
CA ILE A 458 4.84 14.61 -30.63
C ILE A 458 4.18 14.17 -31.93
N ASN A 459 3.54 13.00 -31.91
CA ASN A 459 2.85 12.48 -33.08
C ASN A 459 1.42 13.05 -33.14
N PRO A 460 1.05 13.80 -34.19
CA PRO A 460 -0.29 14.40 -34.31
C PRO A 460 -1.41 13.35 -34.43
N LEU A 461 -1.13 12.22 -35.10
CA LEU A 461 -2.11 11.16 -35.34
C LEU A 461 -2.31 10.23 -34.14
N ARG A 462 -1.42 10.29 -33.15
CA ARG A 462 -1.62 9.54 -31.92
C ARG A 462 -2.59 10.33 -31.07
N CYS A 463 -3.80 9.82 -30.87
CA CYS A 463 -4.59 10.21 -29.71
C CYS A 463 -3.70 9.96 -28.50
N LEU A 464 -3.32 11.03 -27.80
CA LEU A 464 -2.74 10.86 -26.49
C LEU A 464 -3.85 10.22 -25.67
N ASP A 465 -3.66 8.94 -25.35
CA ASP A 465 -4.23 8.44 -24.12
C ASP A 465 -3.91 9.50 -23.05
N PRO A 466 -4.86 10.00 -22.24
CA PRO A 466 -4.57 10.95 -21.18
C PRO A 466 -3.43 10.51 -20.24
N GLN A 467 -2.96 9.26 -20.37
CA GLN A 467 -1.83 8.63 -19.66
C GLN A 467 -0.49 8.64 -20.42
N LEU A 468 -0.43 9.10 -21.68
CA LEU A 468 0.81 9.17 -22.47
C LEU A 468 1.48 10.54 -22.29
N PHE A 469 2.45 10.60 -21.38
CA PHE A 469 3.26 11.78 -21.15
C PHE A 469 4.23 12.05 -22.31
N VAL A 470 4.40 13.31 -22.69
CA VAL A 470 5.55 13.75 -23.47
C VAL A 470 6.78 13.67 -22.59
N LYS A 471 7.66 12.69 -22.86
CA LYS A 471 8.97 12.63 -22.21
C LYS A 471 9.92 13.59 -22.92
N THR A 472 10.09 14.79 -22.35
CA THR A 472 11.28 15.58 -22.59
C THR A 472 12.35 15.04 -21.65
N ASP A 473 13.11 14.06 -22.14
CA ASP A 473 14.26 13.56 -21.42
C ASP A 473 15.32 14.67 -21.37
N VAL A 474 15.32 15.47 -20.32
CA VAL A 474 16.53 16.18 -19.86
C VAL A 474 17.23 15.20 -18.91
N GLY A 475 18.56 15.10 -18.94
CA GLY A 475 19.28 14.20 -18.02
C GLY A 475 18.90 14.45 -16.54
N PRO A 476 19.19 13.54 -15.59
CA PRO A 476 19.01 13.85 -14.18
C PRO A 476 19.82 15.11 -13.83
N ILE A 477 19.13 16.23 -13.59
CA ILE A 477 19.73 17.46 -13.09
C ILE A 477 19.70 17.35 -11.57
N THR A 478 20.72 16.73 -10.99
CA THR A 478 20.86 16.68 -9.53
C THR A 478 21.64 17.93 -9.11
N LEU A 479 20.93 18.98 -8.70
CA LEU A 479 21.54 20.11 -8.03
C LEU A 479 21.88 19.71 -6.60
N GLN A 480 23.15 19.80 -6.21
CA GLN A 480 23.48 19.89 -4.79
C GLN A 480 22.84 21.19 -4.28
N ASN A 481 21.84 21.06 -3.41
CA ASN A 481 21.23 22.13 -2.60
C ASN A 481 20.12 22.99 -3.24
N VAL A 482 19.52 22.59 -4.36
CA VAL A 482 18.34 23.28 -4.91
C VAL A 482 17.30 22.26 -5.42
N ASN A 483 16.17 22.15 -4.73
CA ASN A 483 15.04 21.41 -5.26
C ASN A 483 14.22 22.32 -6.18
N ILE A 484 14.51 22.29 -7.49
CA ILE A 484 13.82 23.11 -8.50
C ILE A 484 12.30 22.87 -8.43
N GLY A 485 11.88 21.61 -8.22
CA GLY A 485 10.47 21.25 -8.04
C GLY A 485 9.81 22.04 -6.91
N GLN A 486 10.44 22.14 -5.74
CA GLN A 486 9.92 22.92 -4.61
C GLN A 486 9.87 24.42 -4.90
N SER A 487 10.84 24.96 -5.65
CA SER A 487 10.85 26.39 -6.01
C SER A 487 9.76 26.79 -7.01
N ILE A 488 9.24 25.83 -7.78
CA ILE A 488 8.20 26.08 -8.80
C ILE A 488 6.81 25.68 -8.30
N MET A 489 6.69 24.55 -7.59
CA MET A 489 5.42 23.93 -7.22
C MET A 489 5.10 24.02 -5.73
N GLY A 490 5.98 24.61 -4.92
CA GLY A 490 5.91 24.56 -3.45
C GLY A 490 6.33 23.20 -2.89
N ARG A 491 6.47 23.10 -1.55
CA ARG A 491 6.87 21.85 -0.88
C ARG A 491 5.93 20.68 -1.18
N ASP A 492 4.63 20.95 -1.29
CA ASP A 492 3.60 19.92 -1.45
C ASP A 492 3.38 19.49 -2.91
N GLY A 493 3.91 20.25 -3.88
CA GLY A 493 3.77 19.98 -5.32
C GLY A 493 4.94 19.20 -5.93
N SER A 494 6.00 18.92 -5.18
CA SER A 494 7.17 18.18 -5.65
C SER A 494 7.45 16.96 -4.77
N VAL A 495 7.46 15.77 -5.38
CA VAL A 495 7.78 14.51 -4.71
C VAL A 495 8.79 13.75 -5.56
N ASP A 496 9.83 13.21 -4.94
CA ASP A 496 10.71 12.27 -5.63
C ASP A 496 9.93 11.00 -5.97
N VAL A 497 9.97 10.58 -7.23
CA VAL A 497 9.34 9.32 -7.63
C VAL A 497 9.99 8.20 -6.82
N LEU A 498 9.18 7.51 -6.00
CA LEU A 498 9.60 6.29 -5.32
C LEU A 498 9.97 5.26 -6.39
N ALA A 499 11.26 5.21 -6.73
CA ALA A 499 11.79 4.07 -7.43
C ALA A 499 11.64 2.89 -6.47
N LYS A 500 10.67 2.00 -6.73
CA LYS A 500 10.68 0.69 -6.12
C LYS A 500 12.07 0.14 -6.44
N ARG A 501 12.94 0.03 -5.43
CA ARG A 501 14.00 -0.96 -5.50
C ARG A 501 13.25 -2.27 -5.59
N VAL A 502 13.00 -2.73 -6.82
CA VAL A 502 13.04 -4.16 -7.05
C VAL A 502 14.41 -4.51 -6.54
N GLU A 503 14.49 -5.10 -5.35
CA GLU A 503 15.66 -5.85 -5.00
C GLU A 503 15.71 -7.00 -6.01
N THR A 504 16.22 -6.68 -7.20
CA THR A 504 17.09 -7.62 -7.90
C THR A 504 18.16 -7.86 -6.88
N HIS A 505 18.02 -8.96 -6.14
CA HIS A 505 19.00 -9.40 -5.17
C HIS A 505 20.29 -9.59 -5.98
N ARG A 506 21.10 -8.53 -6.12
CA ARG A 506 22.47 -8.63 -6.67
C ARG A 506 23.36 -9.44 -5.73
N ARG A 507 22.85 -9.82 -4.57
CA ARG A 507 23.53 -10.60 -3.54
C ARG A 507 22.96 -12.00 -3.54
N LEU A 508 23.86 -12.99 -3.69
CA LEU A 508 23.57 -14.37 -3.32
C LEU A 508 22.99 -14.39 -1.90
N CYS A 509 21.79 -14.95 -1.72
CA CYS A 509 21.40 -15.40 -0.39
C CYS A 509 22.10 -16.73 -0.14
N LYS A 510 23.08 -16.73 0.76
CA LYS A 510 23.76 -17.93 1.25
C LYS A 510 23.13 -18.32 2.58
N LEU A 511 22.41 -19.45 2.59
CA LEU A 511 21.95 -20.09 3.81
C LEU A 511 22.94 -21.21 4.14
N VAL A 512 23.51 -21.21 5.34
CA VAL A 512 24.35 -22.31 5.83
C VAL A 512 23.53 -23.11 6.82
N VAL A 513 23.18 -24.34 6.45
CA VAL A 513 22.38 -25.26 7.26
C VAL A 513 23.22 -26.51 7.50
N GLY A 514 23.51 -26.83 8.77
CA GLY A 514 24.28 -28.03 9.14
C GLY A 514 25.66 -28.15 8.46
N GLY A 515 26.34 -27.03 8.21
CA GLY A 515 27.65 -26.98 7.54
C GLY A 515 27.61 -27.08 6.00
N ARG A 516 26.42 -27.17 5.39
CA ARG A 516 26.24 -27.12 3.92
C ARG A 516 25.72 -25.75 3.50
N GLN A 517 26.30 -25.21 2.43
CA GLN A 517 25.93 -23.91 1.87
C GLN A 517 24.89 -24.09 0.77
N ILE A 518 23.72 -23.47 0.94
CA ILE A 518 22.67 -23.37 -0.06
C ILE A 518 22.69 -21.95 -0.62
N VAL A 519 22.68 -21.83 -1.94
CA VAL A 519 22.76 -20.57 -2.66
C VAL A 519 21.45 -20.33 -3.39
N CYS A 520 20.79 -19.22 -3.10
CA CYS A 520 19.70 -18.69 -3.91
C CYS A 520 20.24 -17.58 -4.82
N SER A 521 20.06 -17.77 -6.12
CA SER A 521 20.48 -16.85 -7.16
C SER A 521 19.54 -15.61 -7.22
N PRO A 522 19.98 -14.52 -7.86
CA PRO A 522 19.15 -13.33 -8.11
C PRO A 522 17.84 -13.60 -8.86
N GLU A 523 17.70 -14.76 -9.50
CA GLU A 523 16.56 -15.17 -10.33
C GLU A 523 15.62 -16.14 -9.59
N HIS A 524 15.76 -16.25 -8.27
CA HIS A 524 15.03 -17.21 -7.43
C HIS A 524 15.28 -18.68 -7.82
N ARG A 525 16.49 -18.97 -8.34
CA ARG A 525 16.97 -20.34 -8.57
C ARG A 525 17.86 -20.76 -7.41
N TRP A 526 17.55 -21.91 -6.84
CA TRP A 526 18.27 -22.53 -5.75
C TRP A 526 19.23 -23.57 -6.30
N THR A 527 20.50 -23.46 -5.91
CA THR A 527 21.51 -24.48 -6.22
C THR A 527 21.48 -25.54 -5.13
N VAL A 528 21.07 -26.76 -5.49
CA VAL A 528 20.89 -27.88 -4.57
C VAL A 528 21.66 -29.11 -5.07
N LYS A 529 22.09 -30.00 -4.16
CA LYS A 529 22.75 -31.27 -4.53
C LYS A 529 21.79 -32.45 -4.41
N ARG A 530 21.39 -33.04 -5.53
CA ARG A 530 20.64 -34.31 -5.58
C ARG A 530 21.52 -35.40 -6.18
N GLU A 531 21.61 -36.57 -5.54
CA GLU A 531 22.36 -37.74 -6.05
C GLU A 531 23.81 -37.42 -6.46
N GLY A 532 24.47 -36.49 -5.76
CA GLY A 532 25.85 -36.08 -6.05
C GLY A 532 26.00 -35.07 -7.18
N LYS A 533 24.92 -34.62 -7.83
CA LYS A 533 24.91 -33.59 -8.87
C LYS A 533 24.33 -32.28 -8.35
N GLU A 534 24.93 -31.18 -8.77
CA GLU A 534 24.48 -29.83 -8.46
C GLU A 534 23.43 -29.41 -9.51
N LEU A 535 22.25 -29.01 -9.05
CA LEU A 535 21.10 -28.65 -9.87
C LEU A 535 20.62 -27.25 -9.50
N GLU A 536 20.24 -26.46 -10.51
CA GLU A 536 19.49 -25.22 -10.30
C GLU A 536 18.00 -25.47 -10.45
N ILE A 537 17.24 -25.18 -9.41
CA ILE A 537 15.78 -25.38 -9.37
C ILE A 537 15.06 -24.12 -8.91
N MET A 538 13.85 -23.88 -9.40
CA MET A 538 13.05 -22.76 -8.92
C MET A 538 12.56 -23.03 -7.49
N THR A 539 12.29 -21.97 -6.71
CA THR A 539 11.80 -22.11 -5.32
C THR A 539 10.62 -23.08 -5.20
N LYS A 540 9.66 -23.02 -6.13
CA LYS A 540 8.47 -23.89 -6.16
C LYS A 540 8.77 -25.39 -6.36
N ASP A 541 9.96 -25.72 -6.85
CA ASP A 541 10.38 -27.09 -7.19
C ASP A 541 11.38 -27.66 -6.15
N LEU A 542 11.66 -26.90 -5.07
CA LEU A 542 12.44 -27.35 -3.93
C LEU A 542 11.70 -28.44 -3.16
N LEU A 543 12.39 -29.54 -2.88
CA LEU A 543 11.94 -30.57 -1.95
C LEU A 543 12.53 -30.31 -0.56
N LEU A 544 11.87 -30.81 0.49
CA LEU A 544 12.37 -30.77 1.87
C LEU A 544 13.79 -31.37 1.99
N THR A 545 14.07 -32.40 1.19
CA THR A 545 15.38 -33.05 1.09
C THR A 545 16.46 -32.14 0.51
N ASP A 546 16.08 -31.15 -0.30
CA ASP A 546 17.01 -30.18 -0.88
C ASP A 546 17.33 -29.03 0.10
N LEU A 547 16.39 -28.72 0.98
CA LEU A 547 16.53 -27.70 2.04
C LEU A 547 17.15 -28.26 3.34
N LEU A 548 17.57 -29.52 3.33
CA LEU A 548 18.08 -30.27 4.50
C LEU A 548 17.09 -30.28 5.67
N ILE A 549 15.97 -30.97 5.49
CA ILE A 549 15.26 -31.61 6.59
C ILE A 549 15.27 -33.12 6.33
N THR A 550 16.34 -33.78 6.77
CA THR A 550 16.35 -35.24 6.89
C THR A 550 16.80 -35.60 8.29
N LYS A 551 15.82 -36.09 9.05
CA LYS A 551 15.85 -36.81 10.34
C LYS A 551 16.85 -36.38 11.42
#